data_AF-A0A6N2VVQ6-F1
#
_entry.id   AF-A0A6N2VVQ6-F1
#
_cell.length_a   1.000
_cell.length_b   1.000
_cell.length_c   1.000
_cell.angle_alpha   90.00
_cell.angle_beta   90.00
_cell.angle_gamma   90.00
#
_symmetry.space_group_name_H-M   'P 1'
#
loop_
_entity.id
_entity.type
_entity.pdbx_description
1 polymer ?
#
loop_
_entity_poly.entity_id
_entity_poly.type
_entity_poly.pdbx_seq_one_letter_code
_entity_poly.pdbx_strand_id
1 'polypeptide(L)'
;MKSLNYWILMLLMATSCFTLVSCGDDEDEQGNGTTKKCHVDADGRNIDFGYAYFSIDEPSHSGGLYDYTLEFTNYDYLSILKNPASIVGKKISSFYIGFTSPNKYDINSLPEGEFPYSRYSSNKKESYYECEIGINGTINSDGDESCEQYYETDWNSGYESGNLIINKTSEGLYKIEIRNLNLLAAEPGDFDIHESKRKTTGSFYFEGRFEDVSSYDFDFN
;
A
#
# COMPACT_ATOMS: atom_id res chain seq x y z
N MET A 1 25.81 23.62 0.47
CA MET A 1 24.41 23.68 0.02
C MET A 1 24.25 22.78 -1.19
N LYS A 2 23.50 21.69 -0.98
CA LYS A 2 22.80 20.74 -1.88
C LYS A 2 22.94 19.35 -1.25
N SER A 3 21.96 19.01 -0.41
CA SER A 3 21.73 17.66 0.10
C SER A 3 21.15 16.84 -1.05
N LEU A 4 21.91 15.85 -1.53
CA LEU A 4 21.40 14.82 -2.41
C LEU A 4 21.03 13.66 -1.49
N ASN A 5 19.74 13.51 -1.21
CA ASN A 5 19.19 12.50 -0.32
C ASN A 5 19.20 11.13 -1.01
N TYR A 6 19.62 10.11 -0.24
CA TYR A 6 19.35 8.67 -0.28
C TYR A 6 18.72 8.17 -1.59
N TRP A 7 19.38 7.33 -2.39
CA TRP A 7 19.56 5.90 -2.12
C TRP A 7 20.72 5.33 -2.97
N ILE A 8 21.61 4.58 -2.33
CA ILE A 8 22.80 3.89 -2.85
C ILE A 8 22.34 2.43 -3.15
N LEU A 9 22.81 1.59 -4.09
CA LEU A 9 24.17 1.16 -4.41
C LEU A 9 24.20 0.44 -5.78
N MET A 10 25.40 0.39 -6.35
CA MET A 10 25.77 -0.18 -7.63
C MET A 10 26.52 -1.54 -7.44
N LEU A 11 26.37 -2.43 -8.43
CA LEU A 11 27.38 -3.39 -8.95
C LEU A 11 27.63 -4.75 -8.23
N LEU A 12 27.40 -5.89 -8.92
CA LEU A 12 28.42 -6.77 -9.56
C LEU A 12 27.87 -8.13 -10.08
N MET A 13 28.06 -8.33 -11.39
CA MET A 13 28.46 -9.53 -12.15
C MET A 13 27.78 -10.92 -12.01
N ALA A 14 27.25 -11.32 -13.18
CA ALA A 14 27.54 -12.55 -13.95
C ALA A 14 26.58 -13.75 -13.83
N THR A 15 26.01 -14.07 -15.01
CA THR A 15 25.66 -15.42 -15.53
C THR A 15 24.66 -16.27 -14.73
N SER A 16 23.58 -16.84 -15.27
CA SER A 16 23.33 -17.33 -16.62
C SER A 16 21.91 -17.92 -16.71
N CYS A 17 21.37 -17.95 -17.94
CA CYS A 17 20.36 -18.89 -18.47
C CYS A 17 18.88 -18.78 -18.04
N PHE A 18 18.09 -18.30 -19.00
CA PHE A 18 16.65 -18.52 -19.20
C PHE A 18 16.21 -19.97 -18.98
N THR A 19 15.03 -20.16 -18.38
CA THR A 19 13.95 -20.99 -18.97
C THR A 19 12.59 -20.39 -18.62
N LEU A 20 11.73 -20.27 -19.62
CA LEU A 20 10.30 -20.00 -19.49
C LEU A 20 9.57 -21.32 -19.20
N VAL A 21 8.59 -21.30 -18.29
CA VAL A 21 7.55 -22.33 -18.21
C VAL A 21 6.19 -21.66 -18.36
N SER A 22 5.44 -22.28 -19.26
CA SER A 22 4.08 -22.02 -19.72
C SER A 22 3.11 -22.98 -19.01
N CYS A 23 1.81 -22.66 -19.12
CA CYS A 23 0.62 -23.46 -18.74
C CYS A 23 0.28 -23.37 -17.25
N GLY A 24 -0.97 -23.33 -16.80
CA GLY A 24 -2.29 -23.56 -17.39
C GLY A 24 -3.29 -23.65 -16.22
N ASP A 25 -4.58 -23.44 -16.49
CA ASP A 25 -5.68 -23.36 -15.52
C ASP A 25 -5.72 -24.47 -14.45
N ASP A 26 -6.18 -24.02 -13.27
CA ASP A 26 -6.92 -24.72 -12.23
C ASP A 26 -6.34 -26.01 -11.63
N GLU A 27 -5.51 -25.88 -10.60
CA GLU A 27 -5.61 -26.64 -9.34
C GLU A 27 -4.88 -25.85 -8.22
N ASP A 28 -5.65 -25.42 -7.21
CA ASP A 28 -5.26 -24.95 -5.87
C ASP A 28 -3.76 -24.91 -5.53
N GLU A 29 -3.04 -23.88 -6.03
CA GLU A 29 -1.93 -23.34 -5.25
C GLU A 29 -2.57 -22.57 -4.10
N GLN A 30 -2.63 -23.22 -2.93
CA GLN A 30 -2.81 -22.55 -1.66
C GLN A 30 -1.59 -21.65 -1.46
N GLY A 31 -1.63 -20.51 -2.14
CA GLY A 31 -0.62 -19.49 -2.12
C GLY A 31 -0.43 -19.04 -0.68
N ASN A 32 0.81 -18.75 -0.34
CA ASN A 32 1.24 -18.26 0.96
C ASN A 32 0.72 -16.83 1.27
N GLY A 33 -0.43 -16.45 0.70
CA GLY A 33 -1.05 -15.15 0.86
C GLY A 33 -1.81 -15.04 2.18
N THR A 34 -1.76 -13.87 2.79
CA THR A 34 -2.39 -13.58 4.08
C THR A 34 -3.87 -13.19 3.95
N THR A 35 -4.34 -13.03 2.71
CA THR A 35 -5.65 -12.45 2.40
C THR A 35 -6.66 -13.52 1.97
N LYS A 36 -7.91 -13.37 2.43
CA LYS A 36 -9.04 -14.20 1.97
C LYS A 36 -9.77 -13.51 0.82
N LYS A 37 -9.88 -12.18 0.89
CA LYS A 37 -10.38 -11.32 -0.20
C LYS A 37 -9.77 -9.94 -0.05
N CYS A 38 -9.15 -9.39 -1.09
CA CYS A 38 -8.63 -8.04 -1.07
C CYS A 38 -8.72 -7.43 -2.46
N HIS A 39 -9.44 -6.32 -2.61
CA HIS A 39 -9.47 -5.59 -3.87
C HIS A 39 -9.67 -4.10 -3.66
N VAL A 40 -9.10 -3.32 -4.57
CA VAL A 40 -9.42 -1.91 -4.75
C VAL A 40 -10.08 -1.73 -6.12
N ASP A 41 -11.18 -1.00 -6.14
CA ASP A 41 -11.74 -0.42 -7.35
C ASP A 41 -11.21 1.01 -7.48
N ALA A 42 -10.56 1.32 -8.60
CA ALA A 42 -10.08 2.66 -8.91
C ALA A 42 -10.25 2.94 -10.39
N ASP A 43 -10.93 4.05 -10.72
CA ASP A 43 -11.13 4.48 -12.11
C ASP A 43 -11.85 3.43 -12.99
N GLY A 44 -12.80 2.71 -12.38
CA GLY A 44 -13.53 1.62 -13.03
C GLY A 44 -12.72 0.34 -13.25
N ARG A 45 -11.50 0.25 -12.69
CA ARG A 45 -10.68 -0.95 -12.70
C ARG A 45 -10.75 -1.64 -11.34
N ASN A 46 -10.85 -2.95 -11.34
CA ASN A 46 -10.76 -3.77 -10.14
C ASN A 46 -9.35 -4.39 -10.08
N ILE A 47 -8.68 -4.27 -8.94
CA ILE A 47 -7.33 -4.79 -8.72
C ILE A 47 -7.35 -5.63 -7.46
N ASP A 48 -6.99 -6.92 -7.61
CA ASP A 48 -6.89 -7.87 -6.52
C ASP A 48 -5.48 -7.89 -5.91
N PHE A 49 -5.42 -8.08 -4.59
CA PHE A 49 -4.16 -8.23 -3.85
C PHE A 49 -4.13 -9.57 -3.13
N GLY A 50 -2.95 -10.20 -3.09
CA GLY A 50 -2.75 -11.51 -2.47
C GLY A 50 -2.17 -11.44 -1.05
N TYR A 51 -1.49 -10.33 -0.74
CA TYR A 51 -0.77 -10.13 0.51
C TYR A 51 -1.21 -8.84 1.19
N ALA A 52 -1.16 -8.86 2.52
CA ALA A 52 -1.49 -7.74 3.40
C ALA A 52 -0.48 -7.68 4.55
N TYR A 53 0.13 -6.52 4.69
CA TYR A 53 1.14 -6.21 5.70
C TYR A 53 0.68 -5.02 6.53
N PHE A 54 1.19 -4.92 7.76
CA PHE A 54 1.04 -3.69 8.54
C PHE A 54 2.31 -3.36 9.31
N SER A 55 2.54 -2.06 9.50
CA SER A 55 3.52 -1.53 10.44
C SER A 55 2.88 -0.50 11.36
N ILE A 56 3.48 -0.33 12.53
CA ILE A 56 3.09 0.69 13.51
C ILE A 56 4.35 1.44 13.93
N ASP A 57 4.38 2.74 13.68
CA ASP A 57 5.44 3.61 14.14
C ASP A 57 5.09 4.25 15.49
N GLU A 58 6.13 4.50 16.30
CA GLU A 58 5.98 5.26 17.54
C GLU A 58 5.50 6.70 17.23
N PRO A 59 4.79 7.36 18.16
CA PRO A 59 4.19 8.66 17.91
C PRO A 59 5.21 9.70 17.45
N SER A 60 5.12 10.07 16.18
CA SER A 60 6.11 10.93 15.53
C SER A 60 5.89 12.43 15.82
N HIS A 61 4.73 12.81 16.39
CA HIS A 61 4.33 14.21 16.58
C HIS A 61 3.80 14.52 17.98
N SER A 62 3.86 15.80 18.35
CA SER A 62 3.38 16.41 19.62
C SER A 62 1.89 16.16 20.00
N GLY A 63 1.17 15.34 19.22
CA GLY A 63 -0.20 14.89 19.46
C GLY A 63 -0.34 13.51 20.09
N GLY A 64 0.73 12.71 20.22
CA GLY A 64 0.69 11.39 20.87
C GLY A 64 -0.11 10.32 20.12
N LEU A 65 -0.33 10.50 18.81
CA LEU A 65 -0.99 9.52 17.95
C LEU A 65 0.04 8.54 17.38
N TYR A 66 -0.34 7.27 17.31
CA TYR A 66 0.41 6.22 16.62
C TYR A 66 0.08 6.25 15.12
N ASP A 67 1.10 6.11 14.29
CA ASP A 67 0.98 6.04 12.83
C ASP A 67 0.93 4.57 12.41
N TYR A 68 -0.15 4.18 11.73
CA TYR A 68 -0.36 2.83 11.22
C TYR A 68 -0.28 2.88 9.70
N THR A 69 0.48 1.95 9.13
CA THR A 69 0.52 1.74 7.68
C THR A 69 -0.01 0.34 7.38
N LEU A 70 -1.00 0.26 6.51
CA LEU A 70 -1.49 -0.99 5.92
C LEU A 70 -1.04 -1.02 4.47
N GLU A 71 -0.40 -2.10 4.06
CA GLU A 71 0.07 -2.29 2.68
C GLU A 71 -0.53 -3.57 2.11
N PHE A 72 -1.13 -3.46 0.93
CA PHE A 72 -1.71 -4.59 0.20
C PHE A 72 -1.00 -4.72 -1.14
N THR A 73 -0.52 -5.91 -1.48
CA THR A 73 0.30 -6.13 -2.66
C THR A 73 -0.12 -7.38 -3.43
N ASN A 74 0.15 -7.38 -4.73
CA ASN A 74 0.03 -8.58 -5.57
C ASN A 74 1.31 -9.43 -5.58
N TYR A 75 2.28 -9.08 -4.73
CA TYR A 75 3.58 -9.74 -4.59
C TYR A 75 3.92 -9.95 -3.12
N ASP A 76 4.72 -10.98 -2.82
CA ASP A 76 5.21 -11.20 -1.46
C ASP A 76 6.40 -10.27 -1.15
N TYR A 77 6.14 -9.23 -0.37
CA TYR A 77 7.14 -8.24 0.05
C TYR A 77 8.29 -8.88 0.83
N LEU A 78 8.00 -9.80 1.76
CA LEU A 78 9.02 -10.45 2.58
C LEU A 78 9.92 -11.38 1.78
N SER A 79 9.38 -12.00 0.72
CA SER A 79 10.20 -12.76 -0.23
C SER A 79 11.12 -11.85 -1.05
N ILE A 80 10.67 -10.65 -1.41
CA ILE A 80 11.50 -9.66 -2.11
C ILE A 80 12.65 -9.18 -1.23
N LEU A 81 12.42 -8.93 0.07
CA LEU A 81 13.50 -8.56 1.00
C LEU A 81 14.68 -9.54 1.00
N LYS A 82 14.40 -10.84 0.80
CA LYS A 82 15.43 -11.90 0.73
C LYS A 82 16.13 -11.96 -0.62
N ASN A 83 15.45 -11.53 -1.68
CA ASN A 83 15.97 -11.54 -3.04
C ASN A 83 15.40 -10.36 -3.86
N PRO A 84 15.94 -9.14 -3.71
CA PRO A 84 15.39 -7.95 -4.36
C PRO A 84 15.38 -8.04 -5.89
N ALA A 85 16.37 -8.74 -6.47
CA ALA A 85 16.44 -8.95 -7.91
C ALA A 85 15.24 -9.74 -8.48
N SER A 86 14.47 -10.42 -7.63
CA SER A 86 13.30 -11.20 -8.04
C SER A 86 12.13 -10.36 -8.53
N ILE A 87 12.10 -9.05 -8.26
CA ILE A 87 11.02 -8.15 -8.67
C ILE A 87 11.33 -7.34 -9.93
N VAL A 88 12.60 -7.29 -10.35
CA VAL A 88 13.04 -6.50 -11.51
C VAL A 88 12.29 -6.92 -12.76
N GLY A 89 11.70 -5.95 -13.45
CA GLY A 89 10.92 -6.16 -14.68
C GLY A 89 9.55 -6.83 -14.47
N LYS A 90 9.15 -7.13 -13.24
CA LYS A 90 7.81 -7.64 -12.94
C LYS A 90 6.83 -6.49 -12.73
N LYS A 91 5.59 -6.70 -13.19
CA LYS A 91 4.48 -5.81 -12.89
C LYS A 91 3.98 -6.08 -11.47
N ILE A 92 4.14 -5.08 -10.63
CA ILE A 92 3.68 -5.09 -9.24
C ILE A 92 2.59 -4.05 -9.03
N SER A 93 1.65 -4.34 -8.14
CA SER A 93 0.65 -3.37 -7.71
C SER A 93 0.63 -3.34 -6.20
N SER A 94 0.46 -2.15 -5.66
CA SER A 94 0.39 -1.89 -4.23
C SER A 94 -0.73 -0.91 -3.93
N PHE A 95 -1.32 -1.09 -2.75
CA PHE A 95 -2.27 -0.16 -2.17
C PHE A 95 -1.88 0.10 -0.73
N TYR A 96 -1.67 1.36 -0.40
CA TYR A 96 -1.27 1.82 0.92
C TYR A 96 -2.44 2.54 1.58
N ILE A 97 -2.62 2.30 2.88
CA ILE A 97 -3.48 3.08 3.76
C ILE A 97 -2.64 3.50 4.96
N GLY A 98 -2.33 4.79 5.05
CA GLY A 98 -1.78 5.40 6.26
C GLY A 98 -2.92 5.92 7.13
N PHE A 99 -2.92 5.63 8.44
CA PHE A 99 -3.91 6.22 9.34
C PHE A 99 -3.39 6.36 10.78
N THR A 100 -4.04 7.21 11.57
CA THR A 100 -3.60 7.53 12.94
C THR A 100 -4.60 7.16 14.02
N SER A 101 -4.09 6.72 15.18
CA SER A 101 -4.92 6.37 16.34
C SER A 101 -4.31 6.88 17.65
N PRO A 102 -5.13 7.36 18.61
CA PRO A 102 -4.65 7.88 19.90
C PRO A 102 -4.18 6.80 20.86
N ASN A 103 -4.56 5.53 20.65
CA ASN A 103 -4.12 4.44 21.50
C ASN A 103 -3.07 3.61 20.77
N LYS A 104 -2.03 3.18 21.51
CA LYS A 104 -1.16 2.10 21.05
C LYS A 104 -1.96 0.82 21.10
N TYR A 105 -2.30 0.29 19.95
CA TYR A 105 -2.80 -1.06 19.89
C TYR A 105 -1.65 -2.06 19.78
N ASP A 106 -1.84 -3.24 20.36
CA ASP A 106 -0.91 -4.35 20.15
C ASP A 106 -0.90 -4.74 18.67
N ILE A 107 0.23 -5.27 18.26
CA ILE A 107 0.54 -5.78 16.92
C ILE A 107 -0.48 -6.85 16.48
N ASN A 108 -1.10 -7.55 17.43
CA ASN A 108 -2.14 -8.53 17.17
C ASN A 108 -3.57 -7.94 17.09
N SER A 109 -3.74 -6.63 17.29
CA SER A 109 -5.04 -5.99 17.48
C SER A 109 -5.14 -4.62 16.82
N LEU A 110 -5.16 -4.50 15.49
CA LEU A 110 -5.47 -3.22 14.84
C LEU A 110 -6.70 -2.55 15.47
N PRO A 111 -6.73 -1.21 15.54
CA PRO A 111 -7.84 -0.50 16.11
C PRO A 111 -9.12 -0.75 15.30
N GLU A 112 -10.19 -1.16 15.99
CA GLU A 112 -11.51 -1.30 15.39
C GLU A 112 -12.29 0.01 15.51
N GLY A 113 -13.05 0.37 14.48
CA GLY A 113 -13.86 1.56 14.46
C GLY A 113 -13.95 2.22 13.09
N GLU A 114 -14.50 3.43 13.09
CA GLU A 114 -14.54 4.31 11.92
C GLU A 114 -13.52 5.42 12.09
N PHE A 115 -12.66 5.57 11.09
CA PHE A 115 -11.64 6.61 11.00
C PHE A 115 -12.08 7.58 9.91
N PRO A 116 -12.47 8.81 10.27
CA PRO A 116 -12.93 9.77 9.27
C PRO A 116 -11.78 10.14 8.35
N TYR A 117 -12.09 10.34 7.07
CA TYR A 117 -11.16 11.01 6.18
C TYR A 117 -10.97 12.44 6.68
N SER A 118 -9.71 12.83 6.85
CA SER A 118 -9.35 14.22 7.06
C SER A 118 -8.27 14.56 6.05
N ARG A 119 -8.47 15.69 5.38
CA ARG A 119 -7.41 16.33 4.61
C ARG A 119 -6.21 16.55 5.52
N TYR A 120 -5.00 16.43 4.97
CA TYR A 120 -3.74 16.62 5.69
C TYR A 120 -3.77 17.93 6.49
N SER A 121 -4.15 17.83 7.77
CA SER A 121 -4.28 18.99 8.63
C SER A 121 -2.89 19.23 9.18
N SER A 122 -2.35 20.42 8.90
CA SER A 122 -1.14 20.93 9.55
C SER A 122 -1.23 20.91 11.09
N ASN A 123 -2.41 20.63 11.67
CA ASN A 123 -2.62 20.26 13.05
C ASN A 123 -2.98 18.77 13.17
N LYS A 124 -1.96 17.91 13.32
CA LYS A 124 -2.01 16.44 13.55
C LYS A 124 -2.65 16.03 14.90
N LYS A 125 -3.77 16.65 15.27
CA LYS A 125 -4.46 16.44 16.57
C LYS A 125 -5.67 15.52 16.48
N GLU A 126 -6.06 15.11 15.28
CA GLU A 126 -7.22 14.26 15.02
C GLU A 126 -6.81 13.10 14.11
N SER A 127 -7.44 11.94 14.31
CA SER A 127 -7.25 10.77 13.46
C SER A 127 -7.59 11.10 12.02
N TYR A 128 -6.70 10.75 11.10
CA TYR A 128 -6.89 10.86 9.67
C TYR A 128 -6.46 9.57 8.99
N TYR A 129 -6.88 9.38 7.74
CA TYR A 129 -6.29 8.38 6.87
C TYR A 129 -6.06 8.96 5.46
N GLU A 130 -5.05 8.44 4.78
CA GLU A 130 -4.74 8.70 3.39
C GLU A 130 -4.45 7.39 2.66
N CYS A 131 -4.57 7.39 1.33
CA CYS A 131 -4.27 6.20 0.55
C CYS A 131 -3.54 6.53 -0.75
N GLU A 132 -2.69 5.58 -1.16
CA GLU A 132 -1.92 5.61 -2.41
C GLU A 132 -2.10 4.28 -3.13
N ILE A 133 -2.34 4.31 -4.45
CA ILE A 133 -2.56 3.12 -5.28
C ILE A 133 -1.59 3.16 -6.45
N GLY A 134 -0.64 2.23 -6.50
CA GLY A 134 0.24 2.01 -7.63
C GLY A 134 -0.19 0.78 -8.42
N ILE A 135 -0.53 0.96 -9.71
CA ILE A 135 -0.96 -0.13 -10.59
C ILE A 135 0.11 -0.45 -11.61
N ASN A 136 0.46 -1.73 -11.70
CA ASN A 136 1.43 -2.28 -12.65
C ASN A 136 2.73 -1.47 -12.67
N GLY A 137 3.20 -1.12 -11.47
CA GLY A 137 4.54 -0.66 -11.19
C GLY A 137 5.58 -1.61 -11.74
N THR A 138 6.70 -1.11 -12.23
CA THR A 138 7.86 -1.91 -12.62
C THR A 138 9.12 -1.21 -12.12
N ILE A 139 9.96 -1.96 -11.43
CA ILE A 139 11.33 -1.54 -11.09
C ILE A 139 12.23 -2.07 -12.20
N ASN A 140 12.86 -1.16 -12.91
CA ASN A 140 13.79 -1.49 -13.99
C ASN A 140 15.17 -1.85 -13.44
N SER A 141 16.02 -2.48 -14.27
CA SER A 141 17.35 -2.93 -13.85
C SER A 141 18.31 -1.81 -13.47
N ASP A 142 18.04 -0.59 -13.92
CA ASP A 142 18.73 0.64 -13.57
C ASP A 142 18.17 1.29 -12.29
N GLY A 143 17.14 0.70 -11.68
CA GLY A 143 16.45 1.22 -10.51
C GLY A 143 15.36 2.23 -10.83
N ASP A 144 15.15 2.57 -12.11
CA ASP A 144 14.07 3.48 -12.48
C ASP A 144 12.72 2.81 -12.27
N GLU A 145 11.81 3.54 -11.65
CA GLU A 145 10.46 3.08 -11.39
C GLU A 145 9.50 3.71 -12.40
N SER A 146 8.49 2.94 -12.78
CA SER A 146 7.36 3.43 -13.56
C SER A 146 6.12 2.71 -13.10
N CYS A 147 4.95 3.33 -13.22
CA CYS A 147 3.67 2.66 -13.05
C CYS A 147 2.78 2.93 -14.25
N GLU A 148 1.90 1.99 -14.58
CA GLU A 148 0.89 2.28 -15.61
C GLU A 148 -0.10 3.33 -15.14
N GLN A 149 -0.36 3.37 -13.84
CA GLN A 149 -1.25 4.33 -13.24
C GLN A 149 -1.00 4.45 -11.74
N TYR A 150 -0.95 5.70 -11.27
CA TYR A 150 -0.87 6.03 -9.85
C TYR A 150 -2.07 6.87 -9.42
N TYR A 151 -2.55 6.64 -8.20
CA TYR A 151 -3.64 7.39 -7.59
C TYR A 151 -3.36 7.71 -6.14
N GLU A 152 -3.89 8.82 -5.66
CA GLU A 152 -3.91 9.16 -4.23
C GLU A 152 -5.28 9.71 -3.83
N THR A 153 -5.61 9.67 -2.53
CA THR A 153 -6.84 10.30 -2.02
C THR A 153 -6.86 11.80 -2.27
N ASP A 154 -7.98 12.31 -2.79
CA ASP A 154 -8.14 13.74 -3.11
C ASP A 154 -8.22 14.62 -1.85
N TRP A 155 -7.20 15.47 -1.65
CA TRP A 155 -7.11 16.45 -0.56
C TRP A 155 -7.82 17.77 -0.82
N ASN A 156 -8.50 17.93 -1.96
CA ASN A 156 -9.27 19.15 -2.25
C ASN A 156 -10.51 19.25 -1.37
N SER A 157 -10.81 20.47 -0.94
CA SER A 157 -12.05 20.76 -0.19
C SER A 157 -13.29 20.41 -1.01
N GLY A 158 -14.24 19.70 -0.40
CA GLY A 158 -15.50 19.30 -1.04
C GLY A 158 -15.42 18.02 -1.88
N TYR A 159 -14.26 17.36 -1.90
CA TYR A 159 -14.02 16.08 -2.56
C TYR A 159 -13.47 15.02 -1.60
N GLU A 160 -13.77 15.17 -0.31
CA GLU A 160 -13.32 14.27 0.74
C GLU A 160 -13.81 12.82 0.51
N SER A 161 -12.94 11.83 0.78
CA SER A 161 -13.34 10.42 0.77
C SER A 161 -14.26 10.08 1.95
N GLY A 162 -14.88 8.89 1.90
CA GLY A 162 -15.66 8.34 3.02
C GLY A 162 -14.79 7.95 4.22
N ASN A 163 -15.35 7.21 5.18
CA ASN A 163 -14.57 6.74 6.33
C ASN A 163 -13.80 5.46 5.96
N LEU A 164 -12.64 5.28 6.57
CA LEU A 164 -11.99 3.98 6.73
C LEU A 164 -12.70 3.24 7.87
N ILE A 165 -13.18 2.03 7.58
CA ILE A 165 -13.93 1.22 8.53
C ILE A 165 -13.13 -0.05 8.81
N ILE A 166 -12.77 -0.30 10.06
CA ILE A 166 -12.02 -1.49 10.49
C ILE A 166 -12.87 -2.26 11.50
N ASN A 167 -13.15 -3.54 11.23
CA ASN A 167 -13.86 -4.43 12.14
C ASN A 167 -13.18 -5.80 12.20
N LYS A 168 -13.48 -6.60 13.23
CA LYS A 168 -13.20 -8.03 13.24
C LYS A 168 -14.44 -8.86 12.89
N THR A 169 -14.24 -9.89 12.08
CA THR A 169 -15.26 -10.91 11.83
C THR A 169 -15.40 -11.84 13.04
N SER A 170 -16.47 -12.63 13.08
CA SER A 170 -16.64 -13.68 14.09
C SER A 170 -15.55 -14.76 14.05
N GLU A 171 -14.82 -14.89 12.94
CA GLU A 171 -13.69 -15.80 12.75
C GLU A 171 -12.35 -15.19 13.21
N GLY A 172 -12.37 -13.95 13.71
CA GLY A 172 -11.18 -13.22 14.15
C GLY A 172 -10.33 -12.69 12.99
N LEU A 173 -10.87 -12.60 11.77
CA LEU A 173 -10.24 -11.92 10.64
C LEU A 173 -10.52 -10.41 10.72
N TYR A 174 -9.63 -9.59 10.16
CA TYR A 174 -9.95 -8.19 9.93
C TYR A 174 -10.82 -8.05 8.70
N LYS A 175 -11.77 -7.13 8.76
CA LYS A 175 -12.58 -6.66 7.65
C LYS A 175 -12.40 -5.15 7.56
N ILE A 176 -11.83 -4.68 6.45
CA ILE A 176 -11.57 -3.27 6.20
C ILE A 176 -12.33 -2.82 4.96
N GLU A 177 -13.00 -1.68 5.07
CA GLU A 177 -13.80 -1.10 3.99
C GLU A 177 -13.51 0.39 3.86
N ILE A 178 -13.39 0.87 2.62
CA ILE A 178 -13.60 2.27 2.26
C ILE A 178 -14.61 2.28 1.12
N ARG A 179 -15.86 2.64 1.43
CA ARG A 179 -16.97 2.49 0.47
C ARG A 179 -16.96 3.53 -0.65
N ASN A 180 -16.40 4.71 -0.37
CA ASN A 180 -16.32 5.81 -1.32
C ASN A 180 -14.92 6.42 -1.23
N LEU A 181 -14.07 6.12 -2.22
CA LEU A 181 -12.79 6.80 -2.42
C LEU A 181 -12.98 7.89 -3.47
N ASN A 182 -12.54 9.10 -3.15
CA ASN A 182 -12.32 10.17 -4.11
C ASN A 182 -10.82 10.27 -4.32
N LEU A 183 -10.39 10.15 -5.57
CA LEU A 183 -8.99 9.96 -5.95
C LEU A 183 -8.55 11.02 -6.95
N LEU A 184 -7.29 11.42 -6.86
CA LEU A 184 -6.54 12.08 -7.92
C LEU A 184 -5.76 11.01 -8.69
N ALA A 185 -5.76 11.10 -10.02
CA ALA A 185 -5.06 10.18 -10.91
C ALA A 185 -3.90 10.90 -11.60
N ALA A 186 -2.70 10.35 -11.49
CA ALA A 186 -1.54 10.81 -12.25
C ALA A 186 -1.75 10.54 -13.75
N GLU A 187 -0.91 11.14 -14.58
CA GLU A 187 -0.82 10.71 -15.98
C GLU A 187 -0.17 9.32 -16.05
N PRO A 188 -0.52 8.45 -17.01
CA PRO A 188 0.11 7.14 -17.15
C PRO A 188 1.63 7.24 -17.30
N GLY A 189 2.38 6.47 -16.52
CA GLY A 189 3.84 6.52 -16.50
C GLY A 189 4.43 7.57 -15.55
N ASP A 190 3.59 8.32 -14.83
CA ASP A 190 3.99 9.35 -13.87
C ASP A 190 3.49 9.00 -12.46
N PHE A 191 4.21 9.47 -11.46
CA PHE A 191 3.85 9.37 -10.03
C PHE A 191 3.44 10.72 -9.44
N ASP A 192 3.62 11.82 -10.19
CA ASP A 192 3.29 13.15 -9.71
C ASP A 192 1.78 13.29 -9.48
N ILE A 193 1.38 13.60 -8.24
CA ILE A 193 0.01 13.96 -7.87
C ILE A 193 0.00 15.39 -7.33
N HIS A 194 -0.93 16.18 -7.84
CA HIS A 194 -1.19 17.53 -7.36
C HIS A 194 -2.68 17.87 -7.51
N GLU A 195 -3.11 18.95 -6.86
CA GLU A 195 -4.53 19.32 -6.71
C GLU A 195 -5.36 19.41 -8.00
N SER A 196 -4.73 19.72 -9.14
CA SER A 196 -5.37 19.85 -10.45
C SER A 196 -5.37 18.58 -11.30
N LYS A 197 -4.82 17.46 -10.80
CA LYS A 197 -4.87 16.18 -11.51
C LYS A 197 -6.31 15.70 -11.70
N ARG A 198 -6.48 14.76 -12.63
CA ARG A 198 -7.80 14.22 -12.97
C ARG A 198 -8.43 13.55 -11.75
N LYS A 199 -9.67 13.90 -11.45
CA LYS A 199 -10.45 13.30 -10.37
C LYS A 199 -11.10 12.00 -10.85
N THR A 200 -11.12 11.00 -9.99
CA THR A 200 -11.83 9.74 -10.20
C THR A 200 -12.35 9.21 -8.87
N THR A 201 -13.05 8.07 -8.91
CA THR A 201 -13.64 7.45 -7.72
C THR A 201 -13.26 5.99 -7.62
N GLY A 202 -13.44 5.44 -6.42
CA GLY A 202 -13.14 4.05 -6.13
C GLY A 202 -13.80 3.52 -4.87
N SER A 203 -13.44 2.30 -4.51
CA SER A 203 -13.77 1.67 -3.24
C SER A 203 -12.71 0.64 -2.88
N PHE A 204 -12.62 0.30 -1.60
CA PHE A 204 -11.71 -0.73 -1.12
C PHE A 204 -12.43 -1.72 -0.21
N TYR A 205 -12.05 -2.98 -0.33
CA TYR A 205 -12.47 -4.05 0.56
C TYR A 205 -11.32 -5.01 0.85
N PHE A 206 -11.14 -5.33 2.12
CA PHE A 206 -10.26 -6.39 2.57
C PHE A 206 -10.94 -7.27 3.63
N GLU A 207 -10.69 -8.56 3.55
CA GLU A 207 -10.95 -9.55 4.59
C GLU A 207 -9.76 -10.50 4.69
N GLY A 208 -9.12 -10.57 5.86
CA GLY A 208 -7.96 -11.43 6.03
C GLY A 208 -7.18 -11.19 7.32
N ARG A 209 -5.94 -11.68 7.31
CA ARG A 209 -4.94 -11.42 8.35
C ARG A 209 -3.85 -10.52 7.78
N PHE A 210 -3.14 -9.85 8.66
CA PHE A 210 -1.94 -9.14 8.28
C PHE A 210 -0.70 -9.87 8.75
N GLU A 211 0.37 -9.73 8.00
CA GLU A 211 1.72 -9.96 8.48
C GLU A 211 2.27 -8.67 9.10
N ASP A 212 2.79 -8.79 10.32
CA ASP A 212 3.46 -7.69 11.00
C ASP A 212 4.84 -7.47 10.39
N VAL A 213 5.08 -6.24 9.94
CA VAL A 213 6.35 -5.80 9.43
C VAL A 213 6.98 -4.65 10.22
N SER A 214 6.43 -4.32 11.40
CA SER A 214 6.90 -3.21 12.25
C SER A 214 8.35 -3.38 12.75
N SER A 215 8.86 -4.60 12.78
CA SER A 215 10.24 -4.91 13.22
C SER A 215 11.27 -4.95 12.08
N TYR A 216 10.81 -4.86 10.83
CA TYR A 216 11.72 -4.71 9.71
C TYR A 216 12.14 -3.26 9.66
N ASP A 217 13.44 -3.02 9.87
CA ASP A 217 14.02 -1.71 9.63
C ASP A 217 13.93 -1.46 8.12
N PHE A 218 13.05 -0.55 7.71
CA PHE A 218 12.87 -0.17 6.31
C PHE A 218 14.00 0.73 5.80
N ASP A 219 15.03 0.93 6.61
CA ASP A 219 16.36 1.32 6.18
C ASP A 219 16.95 0.17 5.32
N PHE A 220 16.47 0.04 4.08
CA PHE A 220 17.31 -0.51 3.02
C PHE A 220 18.66 0.27 3.11
N ASN A 221 19.81 -0.37 2.85
CA ASN A 221 21.10 0.34 2.77
C ASN A 221 21.56 0.41 1.32
#